data_AF-A0A7S3U1S5-F1
#
_entry.id   AF-A0A7S3U1S5-F1
#
_cell.length_a   1.000
_cell.length_b   1.000
_cell.length_c   1.000
_cell.angle_alpha   90.00
_cell.angle_beta   90.00
_cell.angle_gamma   90.00
#
_symmetry.space_group_name_H-M   'P 1'
#
loop_
_entity.id
_entity.type
_entity.pdbx_description
1 polymer ?
#
loop_
_entity_poly.entity_id
_entity_poly.type
_entity_poly.pdbx_seq_one_letter_code
_entity_poly.pdbx_strand_id
1 'polypeptide(L)'
;CPSRACVTHTKYDLNKSSGGVQVAKNGKPLAEAPEVKKESTVKFGTGKIHGQFYQDRICLGIDSACMTANFIGTDAETDSPFEQCNFDGIMGLGFKDLSMGDGFNMVDDMVAQHSLTSNRFSVYLTDKGGSEITFGGYKRDKAATEP
;
A
#
# COMPACT_ATOMS: atom_id res chain seq x y z
N CYS A 1 7.56 15.43 2.60
CA CYS A 1 6.34 16.15 2.20
C CYS A 1 6.04 17.36 3.11
N PRO A 2 6.04 18.59 2.59
CA PRO A 2 5.66 19.81 3.32
C PRO A 2 4.20 20.25 3.13
N SER A 3 3.40 19.58 2.31
CA SER A 3 1.99 19.98 2.10
C SER A 3 1.17 19.82 3.37
N ARG A 4 0.10 20.60 3.50
CA ARG A 4 -0.71 20.65 4.73
C ARG A 4 -1.31 19.30 5.09
N ALA A 5 -1.83 18.58 4.10
CA ALA A 5 -2.32 17.20 4.26
C ALA A 5 -1.24 16.26 4.85
N CYS A 6 0.02 16.33 4.42
CA CYS A 6 1.07 15.48 4.96
C CYS A 6 1.53 15.85 6.37
N VAL A 7 1.39 17.12 6.77
CA VAL A 7 1.87 17.59 8.08
C VAL A 7 0.98 17.09 9.22
N THR A 8 -0.31 16.88 8.94
CA THR A 8 -1.29 16.38 9.92
C THR A 8 -1.30 14.85 10.04
N HIS A 9 -0.55 14.14 9.19
CA HIS A 9 -0.54 12.68 9.10
C HIS A 9 0.82 12.07 9.49
N THR A 10 0.79 10.78 9.81
CA THR A 10 2.00 9.99 10.04
C THR A 10 2.75 9.81 8.72
N LYS A 11 4.09 9.93 8.77
CA LYS A 11 4.94 9.85 7.58
C LYS A 11 5.90 8.68 7.67
N TYR A 12 6.06 8.00 6.55
CA TYR A 12 7.16 7.08 6.33
C TYR A 12 8.49 7.86 6.29
N ASP A 13 9.53 7.31 6.93
CA ASP A 13 10.88 7.87 6.96
C ASP A 13 11.88 6.77 6.60
N LEU A 14 12.40 6.85 5.39
CA LEU A 14 13.37 5.89 4.84
C LEU A 14 14.60 5.74 5.74
N ASN A 15 15.05 6.81 6.40
CA ASN A 15 16.26 6.77 7.23
C ASN A 15 16.07 5.98 8.53
N LYS A 16 14.82 5.73 8.92
CA LYS A 16 14.47 4.91 10.10
C LYS A 16 14.26 3.45 9.74
N SER A 17 14.23 3.12 8.45
CA SER A 17 14.13 1.73 8.00
C SER A 17 15.51 1.07 7.95
N SER A 18 15.58 -0.19 8.36
CA SER A 18 16.78 -1.01 8.24
C SER A 18 16.92 -1.68 6.87
N GLY A 19 15.83 -1.76 6.09
CA GLY A 19 15.79 -2.45 4.79
C GLY A 19 15.18 -1.63 3.65
N GLY A 20 14.68 -0.44 3.94
CA GLY A 20 14.05 0.42 2.95
C GLY A 20 15.05 0.94 1.93
N VAL A 21 14.66 0.93 0.65
CA VAL A 21 15.44 1.52 -0.45
C VAL A 21 14.55 2.32 -1.39
N GLN A 22 15.13 3.31 -2.07
CA GLN A 22 14.48 3.97 -3.20
C GLN A 22 14.63 3.12 -4.46
N VAL A 23 13.53 2.91 -5.18
CA VAL A 23 13.49 2.08 -6.39
C VAL A 23 13.00 2.87 -7.59
N ALA A 24 13.26 2.36 -8.79
CA ALA A 24 12.63 2.83 -10.00
C ALA A 24 11.31 2.08 -10.28
N LYS A 25 10.54 2.51 -11.29
CA LYS A 25 9.21 1.96 -11.63
C LYS A 25 9.21 0.45 -11.87
N ASN A 26 10.33 -0.09 -12.34
CA ASN A 26 10.51 -1.53 -12.57
C ASN A 26 10.91 -2.31 -11.31
N GLY A 27 10.91 -1.68 -10.13
CA GLY A 27 11.23 -2.29 -8.84
C GLY A 27 12.72 -2.46 -8.54
N LYS A 28 13.62 -2.06 -9.45
CA LYS A 28 15.06 -2.14 -9.19
C LYS A 28 15.54 -0.98 -8.32
N PRO A 29 16.58 -1.16 -7.48
CA PRO A 29 17.24 -0.05 -6.80
C PRO A 29 17.59 1.06 -7.78
N LEU A 30 17.33 2.31 -7.39
CA LEU A 30 17.50 3.45 -8.30
C LEU A 30 18.95 3.58 -8.82
N ALA A 31 19.94 3.16 -8.03
CA ALA A 31 21.35 3.12 -8.42
C ALA A 31 21.63 2.18 -9.62
N GLU A 32 20.83 1.13 -9.80
CA GLU A 32 20.95 0.15 -10.89
C GLU A 32 20.12 0.53 -12.13
N ALA A 33 19.15 1.43 -11.97
CA ALA A 33 18.23 1.85 -13.02
C ALA A 33 18.00 3.37 -13.02
N PRO A 34 19.06 4.20 -13.15
CA PRO A 34 18.97 5.66 -13.00
C PRO A 34 18.09 6.32 -14.07
N GLU A 35 18.01 5.72 -15.26
CA GLU A 35 17.21 6.22 -16.39
C GLU A 35 15.73 5.84 -16.30
N VAL A 36 15.35 4.94 -15.38
CA VAL A 36 13.97 4.50 -15.22
C VAL A 36 13.23 5.45 -14.28
N LYS A 37 12.00 5.80 -14.65
CA LYS A 37 11.15 6.72 -13.86
C LYS A 37 11.06 6.25 -12.40
N LYS A 38 11.26 7.17 -11.45
CA LYS A 38 11.26 6.90 -10.00
C LYS A 38 10.08 7.49 -9.23
N GLU A 39 9.14 8.11 -9.96
CA GLU A 39 8.05 8.87 -9.38
C GLU A 39 6.75 8.76 -10.17
N SER A 40 5.65 9.12 -9.54
CA SER A 40 4.36 9.24 -10.21
C SER A 40 3.45 10.27 -9.56
N THR A 41 2.47 10.68 -10.35
CA THR A 41 1.32 11.45 -9.90
C THR A 41 0.08 10.60 -10.07
N VAL A 42 -0.67 10.40 -9.00
CA VAL A 42 -1.90 9.60 -8.99
C VAL A 42 -3.07 10.50 -8.63
N LYS A 43 -4.19 10.36 -9.34
CA LYS A 43 -5.44 11.07 -9.03
C LYS A 43 -6.34 10.18 -8.18
N PHE A 44 -6.98 10.76 -7.18
CA PHE A 44 -7.92 10.06 -6.30
C PHE A 44 -9.13 10.95 -6.04
N GLY A 45 -10.29 10.58 -6.59
CA GLY A 45 -11.46 11.45 -6.59
C GLY A 45 -11.15 12.80 -7.23
N THR A 46 -11.31 13.87 -6.46
CA THR A 46 -10.95 15.25 -6.84
C THR A 46 -9.51 15.64 -6.49
N GLY A 47 -8.83 14.83 -5.70
CA GLY A 47 -7.47 15.06 -5.23
C GLY A 47 -6.39 14.48 -6.14
N LYS A 48 -5.15 14.85 -5.86
CA LYS A 48 -3.95 14.27 -6.48
C LYS A 48 -2.81 14.16 -5.48
N ILE A 49 -2.03 13.11 -5.65
CA ILE A 49 -0.77 12.91 -4.93
C ILE A 49 0.38 12.90 -5.94
N HIS A 50 1.56 13.33 -5.50
CA HIS A 50 2.82 13.11 -6.18
C HIS A 50 3.79 12.46 -5.21
N GLY A 51 4.54 11.47 -5.66
CA GLY A 51 5.48 10.74 -4.81
C GLY A 51 6.48 9.91 -5.58
N GLN A 52 7.47 9.43 -4.83
CA GLN A 52 8.56 8.59 -5.31
C GLN A 52 8.29 7.12 -4.97
N PHE A 53 8.96 6.22 -5.66
CA PHE A 53 8.87 4.79 -5.41
C PHE A 53 9.90 4.32 -4.39
N TYR A 54 9.43 3.54 -3.43
CA TYR A 54 10.25 2.91 -2.40
C TYR A 54 9.91 1.43 -2.34
N GLN A 55 10.88 0.65 -1.88
CA GLN A 55 10.69 -0.72 -1.48
C GLN A 55 11.03 -0.83 -0.01
N ASP A 56 10.18 -1.49 0.77
CA ASP A 56 10.47 -1.81 2.16
C ASP A 56 9.67 -3.04 2.61
N ARG A 57 9.96 -3.52 3.82
CA ARG A 57 9.21 -4.56 4.49
C ARG A 57 7.92 -3.98 5.09
N ILE A 58 6.78 -4.42 4.58
CA ILE A 58 5.44 -4.05 5.05
C ILE A 58 4.82 -5.26 5.75
N CYS A 59 4.25 -5.04 6.94
CA CYS A 59 3.55 -6.05 7.71
C CYS A 59 2.08 -5.68 7.91
N LEU A 60 1.17 -6.63 7.70
CA LEU A 60 -0.24 -6.49 8.05
C LEU A 60 -0.51 -7.19 9.39
N GLY A 61 -1.17 -6.47 10.31
CA GLY A 61 -1.36 -6.92 11.69
C GLY A 61 -0.09 -6.84 12.53
N ILE A 62 -0.15 -7.38 13.74
CA ILE A 62 1.02 -7.47 14.64
C ILE A 62 1.91 -8.63 14.12
N ASP A 63 2.74 -8.34 13.13
CA ASP A 63 3.82 -9.19 12.58
C ASP A 63 3.41 -10.53 11.92
N SER A 64 2.13 -10.77 11.63
CA SER A 64 1.68 -12.08 11.13
C SER A 64 1.84 -12.29 9.63
N ALA A 65 1.78 -11.22 8.82
CA ALA A 65 1.90 -11.30 7.36
C ALA A 65 2.76 -10.15 6.84
N CYS A 66 4.06 -10.42 6.63
CA CYS A 66 5.01 -9.43 6.16
C CYS A 66 5.52 -9.75 4.76
N MET A 67 5.79 -8.73 3.97
CA MET A 67 6.29 -8.84 2.59
C MET A 67 7.28 -7.71 2.34
N THR A 68 8.23 -7.92 1.45
CA THR A 68 8.92 -6.81 0.79
C THR A 68 8.06 -6.35 -0.38
N ALA A 69 7.63 -5.10 -0.39
CA ALA A 69 6.77 -4.57 -1.45
C ALA A 69 7.19 -3.15 -1.85
N ASN A 70 6.90 -2.80 -3.10
CA ASN A 70 7.07 -1.47 -3.64
C ASN A 70 5.82 -0.63 -3.38
N PHE A 71 6.02 0.63 -3.02
CA PHE A 71 4.93 1.57 -2.74
C PHE A 71 5.33 3.00 -3.12
N ILE A 72 4.35 3.90 -3.15
CA ILE A 72 4.56 5.33 -3.38
C ILE A 72 4.64 6.02 -2.03
N GLY A 73 5.79 6.62 -1.73
CA GLY A 73 5.93 7.58 -0.64
C GLY A 73 5.63 8.99 -1.16
N THR A 74 4.61 9.64 -0.62
CA THR A 74 4.14 10.94 -1.12
C THR A 74 5.06 12.09 -0.68
N ASP A 75 5.36 12.96 -1.63
CA ASP A 75 6.11 14.21 -1.40
C ASP A 75 5.20 15.44 -1.46
N ALA A 76 4.04 15.30 -2.11
CA ALA A 76 3.00 16.32 -2.14
C ALA A 76 1.61 15.68 -2.28
N GLU A 77 0.65 16.24 -1.55
CA GLU A 77 -0.76 15.87 -1.59
C GLU A 77 -1.61 17.14 -1.63
N THR A 78 -2.73 17.11 -2.35
CA THR A 78 -3.70 18.21 -2.32
C THR A 78 -4.43 18.27 -0.99
N ASP A 79 -4.67 19.47 -0.46
CA ASP A 79 -5.37 19.65 0.82
C ASP A 79 -6.74 18.96 0.85
N SER A 80 -7.53 19.08 -0.22
CA SER A 80 -8.75 18.28 -0.40
C SER A 80 -8.48 17.08 -1.31
N PRO A 81 -8.93 15.86 -0.96
CA PRO A 81 -9.64 15.49 0.27
C PRO A 81 -8.72 15.13 1.46
N PHE A 82 -7.40 15.06 1.25
CA PHE A 82 -6.48 14.33 2.13
C PHE A 82 -6.30 14.94 3.53
N GLU A 83 -6.42 16.27 3.70
CA GLU A 83 -6.35 16.89 5.04
C GLU A 83 -7.49 16.44 5.96
N GLN A 84 -8.65 16.10 5.41
CA GLN A 84 -9.85 15.73 6.17
C GLN A 84 -9.96 14.22 6.39
N CYS A 85 -9.08 13.44 5.76
CA CYS A 85 -9.05 12.00 5.95
C CYS A 85 -8.46 11.67 7.33
N ASN A 86 -8.93 10.58 7.94
CA ASN A 86 -8.33 10.06 9.17
C ASN A 86 -7.28 8.96 8.89
N PHE A 87 -7.03 8.65 7.61
CA PHE A 87 -6.09 7.63 7.18
C PHE A 87 -4.83 8.27 6.61
N ASP A 88 -3.67 7.70 6.90
CA ASP A 88 -2.38 8.20 6.43
C ASP A 88 -2.03 7.74 5.01
N GLY A 89 -2.72 6.72 4.48
CA GLY A 89 -2.42 6.16 3.18
C GLY A 89 -3.48 5.20 2.66
N ILE A 90 -3.26 4.73 1.42
CA ILE A 90 -4.19 3.85 0.70
C ILE A 90 -3.46 2.57 0.33
N MET A 91 -4.03 1.43 0.73
CA MET A 91 -3.61 0.11 0.27
C MET A 91 -4.49 -0.33 -0.90
N GLY A 92 -3.90 -0.47 -2.08
CA GLY A 92 -4.61 -0.97 -3.27
C GLY A 92 -4.83 -2.49 -3.19
N LEU A 93 -6.08 -2.92 -3.39
CA LEU A 93 -6.49 -4.34 -3.44
C LEU A 93 -7.00 -4.76 -4.83
N GLY A 94 -6.68 -3.96 -5.85
CA GLY A 94 -7.07 -4.22 -7.24
C GLY A 94 -6.18 -5.26 -7.93
N PHE A 95 -6.46 -5.48 -9.22
CA PHE A 95 -5.69 -6.39 -10.05
C PHE A 95 -4.26 -5.89 -10.32
N LYS A 96 -3.31 -6.83 -10.42
CA LYS A 96 -1.89 -6.56 -10.73
C LYS A 96 -1.68 -5.73 -11.99
N ASP A 97 -2.49 -5.96 -13.02
CA ASP A 97 -2.36 -5.28 -14.31
C ASP A 97 -2.63 -3.76 -14.23
N LEU A 98 -3.26 -3.31 -13.14
CA LEU A 98 -3.52 -1.90 -12.85
C LEU A 98 -2.51 -1.29 -11.86
N SER A 99 -1.56 -2.08 -11.36
CA SER A 99 -0.49 -1.61 -10.48
C SER A 99 0.54 -0.77 -11.25
N MET A 100 1.37 -0.03 -10.51
CA MET A 100 2.42 0.82 -11.09
C MET A 100 3.50 0.04 -11.85
N GLY A 101 3.70 -1.23 -11.49
CA GLY A 101 4.70 -2.14 -12.04
C GLY A 101 4.81 -3.39 -11.17
N ASP A 102 5.83 -4.21 -11.43
CA ASP A 102 6.14 -5.37 -10.58
C ASP A 102 6.47 -4.94 -9.15
N GLY A 103 6.03 -5.74 -8.18
CA GLY A 103 6.17 -5.45 -6.75
C GLY A 103 5.24 -4.38 -6.20
N PHE A 104 4.29 -3.83 -6.98
CA PHE A 104 3.28 -2.88 -6.51
C PHE A 104 1.90 -3.54 -6.32
N ASN A 105 1.85 -4.86 -6.15
CA ASN A 105 0.62 -5.57 -5.82
C ASN A 105 0.84 -6.38 -4.54
N MET A 106 0.46 -5.79 -3.42
CA MET A 106 0.76 -6.33 -2.09
C MET A 106 0.18 -7.74 -1.87
N VAL A 107 -1.03 -8.03 -2.35
CA VAL A 107 -1.63 -9.36 -2.14
C VAL A 107 -0.87 -10.43 -2.92
N ASP A 108 -0.48 -10.14 -4.17
CA ASP A 108 0.36 -11.02 -4.96
C ASP A 108 1.75 -11.19 -4.34
N ASP A 109 2.36 -10.10 -3.87
CA ASP A 109 3.68 -10.11 -3.24
C ASP A 109 3.68 -10.96 -1.95
N MET A 110 2.62 -10.89 -1.15
CA MET A 110 2.45 -11.75 0.02
C MET A 110 2.37 -13.23 -0.34
N VAL A 111 1.66 -13.58 -1.41
CA VAL A 111 1.53 -14.99 -1.84
C VAL A 111 2.84 -15.48 -2.43
N ALA A 112 3.50 -14.66 -3.26
CA ALA A 112 4.80 -14.98 -3.86
C ALA A 112 5.90 -15.17 -2.81
N GLN A 113 5.81 -14.46 -1.69
CA GLN A 113 6.75 -14.55 -0.56
C GLN A 113 6.30 -15.54 0.53
N HIS A 114 5.26 -16.34 0.27
CA HIS A 114 4.72 -17.35 1.18
C HIS A 114 4.17 -16.81 2.52
N SER A 115 3.88 -15.52 2.58
CA SER A 115 3.25 -14.86 3.74
C SER A 115 1.74 -15.04 3.78
N LEU A 116 1.12 -15.35 2.64
CA LEU A 116 -0.27 -15.78 2.54
C LEU A 116 -0.36 -17.12 1.81
N THR A 117 -1.27 -17.98 2.28
CA THR A 117 -1.50 -19.30 1.72
C THR A 117 -2.27 -19.27 0.39
N SER A 118 -3.04 -18.21 0.14
CA SER A 118 -3.79 -18.06 -1.10
C SER A 118 -3.99 -16.59 -1.47
N ASN A 119 -4.09 -16.32 -2.77
CA ASN A 119 -4.40 -15.00 -3.31
C ASN A 119 -5.89 -14.70 -3.19
N ARG A 120 -6.35 -14.55 -1.94
CA ARG A 120 -7.75 -14.31 -1.60
C ARG A 120 -7.81 -13.35 -0.44
N PHE A 121 -8.82 -12.49 -0.46
CA PHE A 121 -9.20 -11.71 0.71
C PHE A 121 -10.72 -11.61 0.78
N SER A 122 -11.25 -11.34 1.97
CA SER A 122 -12.66 -11.09 2.20
C SER A 122 -12.84 -9.85 3.05
N VAL A 123 -13.90 -9.10 2.79
CA VAL A 123 -14.25 -7.91 3.57
C VAL A 123 -15.61 -8.13 4.20
N TYR A 124 -15.69 -7.91 5.51
CA TYR A 124 -16.93 -7.85 6.27
C TYR A 124 -17.12 -6.41 6.76
N LEU A 125 -18.25 -5.80 6.41
CA LEU A 125 -18.57 -4.41 6.76
C LEU A 125 -19.81 -4.36 7.64
N THR A 126 -19.79 -3.51 8.67
CA THR A 126 -20.89 -3.33 9.62
C THR A 126 -20.94 -1.89 10.14
N ASP A 127 -22.16 -1.40 10.37
CA ASP A 127 -22.43 -0.05 10.89
C ASP A 127 -22.18 0.05 12.42
N LYS A 128 -22.06 -1.08 13.12
CA LYS A 128 -21.93 -1.13 14.59
C LYS A 128 -20.48 -1.24 15.07
N GLY A 129 -19.51 -1.05 14.17
CA GLY A 129 -18.11 -1.36 14.43
C GLY A 129 -17.81 -2.86 14.35
N GLY A 130 -16.53 -3.20 14.22
CA GLY A 130 -16.10 -4.59 13.99
C GLY A 130 -16.05 -5.01 12.53
N SER A 131 -16.02 -4.05 11.59
CA SER A 131 -15.65 -4.31 10.20
C SER A 131 -14.25 -4.92 10.15
N GLU A 132 -14.05 -5.89 9.27
CA GLU A 132 -12.81 -6.64 9.17
C GLU A 132 -12.46 -6.92 7.71
N ILE A 133 -11.16 -6.89 7.42
CA ILE A 133 -10.59 -7.50 6.22
C ILE A 133 -9.77 -8.72 6.62
N THR A 134 -9.99 -9.85 5.96
CA THR A 134 -9.25 -11.10 6.15
C THR A 134 -8.45 -11.39 4.89
N PHE A 135 -7.15 -11.67 5.03
CA PHE A 135 -6.28 -12.08 3.93
C PHE A 135 -6.00 -13.59 3.98
N GLY A 136 -5.83 -14.21 2.82
CA GLY A 136 -5.58 -15.66 2.66
C GLY A 136 -6.83 -16.54 2.68
N GLY A 137 -8.03 -15.97 2.79
CA GLY A 137 -9.28 -16.74 2.88
C GLY A 137 -10.47 -15.89 3.31
N TYR A 138 -11.39 -16.51 4.04
CA TYR A 138 -12.58 -15.86 4.61
C TYR A 138 -12.97 -16.51 5.94
N LYS A 139 -13.63 -15.75 6.81
CA LYS A 139 -14.21 -16.24 8.06
C LYS A 139 -15.64 -16.72 7.84
N ARG A 140 -15.91 -18.00 8.12
CA ARG A 140 -17.23 -18.62 7.89
C ARG A 140 -18.34 -17.95 8.71
N ASP A 141 -18.06 -17.56 9.94
CA ASP A 141 -19.01 -16.87 10.83
C ASP A 141 -19.35 -15.43 10.38
N LYS A 142 -18.60 -14.90 9.41
CA LYS A 142 -18.83 -13.59 8.79
C LYS A 142 -19.39 -13.68 7.37
N ALA A 143 -19.55 -14.90 6.84
CA ALA A 143 -20.12 -15.10 5.52
C ALA A 143 -21.64 -14.88 5.56
N ALA A 144 -22.18 -14.19 4.55
CA ALA A 144 -23.61 -13.94 4.45
C ALA A 144 -24.43 -15.23 4.24
N THR A 145 -23.82 -16.26 3.64
CA THR A 145 -24.38 -17.61 3.39
C THR A 145 -23.25 -18.65 3.41
N GLU A 146 -23.55 -19.91 3.73
CA GLU A 146 -22.58 -21.01 3.57
C GLU A 146 -22.31 -21.29 2.08
N PRO A 147 -21.08 -21.73 1.70
CA PRO A 147 -20.71 -21.99 0.31
C PRO A 147 -21.48 -23.14 -0.34
#